data_AF-A0A7V3H3C9-F1
#
_entry.id   AF-A0A7V3H3C9-F1
#
_cell.length_a   1.000
_cell.length_b   1.000
_cell.length_c   1.000
_cell.angle_alpha   90.00
_cell.angle_beta   90.00
_cell.angle_gamma   90.00
#
_symmetry.space_group_name_H-M   'P 1'
#
loop_
_entity.id
_entity.type
_entity.pdbx_description
1 polymer ?
#
loop_
_entity_poly.entity_id
_entity_poly.type
_entity_poly.pdbx_seq_one_letter_code
_entity_poly.pdbx_strand_id
1 'polypeptide(L)'
;MQAASGVGPGGSIVLVNSFEPIPLYRVLAKLGFAHRTERGPQGEWRITFSREASPVNDPVPAELDLRGLRPPEPLVRILETLPRLPRGQGLLALTDRPPVFLYSKLDALGYAYETEVKDDRGFATRIWRG
;
A
#
# COMPACT_ATOMS: atom_id res chain seq x y z
N MET A 1 -6.39 6.75 26.56
CA MET A 1 -7.21 6.35 25.40
C MET A 1 -6.52 5.17 24.71
N GLN A 2 -7.02 3.95 24.89
CA GLN A 2 -6.29 2.72 24.54
C GLN A 2 -6.90 1.96 23.33
N ALA A 3 -8.10 2.33 22.86
CA ALA A 3 -8.81 1.62 21.79
C ALA A 3 -8.43 2.07 20.36
N ALA A 4 -8.01 3.34 20.16
CA ALA A 4 -7.74 3.87 18.82
C ALA A 4 -6.37 3.50 18.25
N SER A 5 -5.40 3.22 19.11
CA SER A 5 -4.02 2.89 18.73
C SER A 5 -3.84 1.50 18.11
N GLY A 6 -4.86 0.64 18.18
CA GLY A 6 -4.82 -0.74 17.66
C GLY A 6 -5.42 -0.95 16.28
N VAL A 7 -6.02 0.08 15.67
CA VAL A 7 -6.68 -0.08 14.35
C VAL A 7 -5.71 0.20 13.23
N GLY A 8 -5.31 -0.89 12.57
CA GLY A 8 -4.44 -0.89 11.39
C GLY A 8 -5.10 -0.31 10.14
N PRO A 9 -4.34 -0.17 9.04
CA PRO A 9 -4.85 0.37 7.78
C PRO A 9 -6.03 -0.44 7.23
N GLY A 10 -7.07 0.22 6.73
CA GLY A 10 -8.30 -0.42 6.26
C GLY A 10 -9.27 -0.85 7.38
N GLY A 11 -8.90 -0.65 8.65
CA GLY A 11 -9.77 -0.91 9.79
C GLY A 11 -10.66 0.29 10.15
N SER A 12 -11.75 -0.01 10.85
CA SER A 12 -12.68 0.99 11.38
C SER A 12 -12.95 0.81 12.88
N ILE A 13 -13.27 1.92 13.55
CA ILE A 13 -13.71 1.95 14.94
C ILE A 13 -15.06 2.64 15.00
N VAL A 14 -15.97 2.09 15.78
CA VAL A 14 -17.26 2.73 16.07
C VAL A 14 -17.24 3.27 17.50
N LEU A 15 -17.45 4.58 17.64
CA LEU A 15 -17.68 5.25 18.91
C LEU A 15 -19.16 5.55 19.06
N VAL A 16 -19.78 5.06 20.14
CA VAL A 16 -21.15 5.42 20.52
C VAL A 16 -21.08 6.30 21.75
N ASN A 17 -21.70 7.48 21.69
CA ASN A 17 -21.65 8.45 22.78
C ASN A 17 -22.96 9.24 22.88
N SER A 18 -23.28 9.81 24.04
CA SER A 18 -24.47 10.64 24.24
C SER A 18 -24.33 12.06 23.66
N PHE A 19 -23.13 12.45 23.25
CA PHE A 19 -22.84 13.75 22.65
C PHE A 19 -21.88 13.62 21.47
N GLU A 20 -21.93 14.61 20.56
CA GLU A 20 -21.05 14.64 19.40
C GLU A 20 -19.61 14.99 19.79
N PRO A 21 -18.62 14.13 19.50
CA PRO A 21 -17.25 14.30 19.98
C PRO A 21 -16.42 15.19 19.04
N ILE A 22 -16.86 16.42 18.80
CA ILE A 22 -16.21 17.39 17.88
C ILE A 22 -14.69 17.51 18.09
N PRO A 23 -14.16 17.60 19.34
CA PRO A 23 -12.71 17.69 19.53
C PRO A 23 -11.95 16.43 19.07
N LEU A 24 -12.59 15.26 19.16
CA LEU A 24 -11.97 13.98 18.84
C LEU A 24 -11.75 13.81 17.34
N TYR A 25 -12.61 14.41 16.50
CA TYR A 25 -12.45 14.38 15.05
C TYR A 25 -11.08 14.94 14.63
N ARG A 26 -10.67 16.06 15.23
CA ARG A 26 -9.38 16.69 14.92
C ARG A 26 -8.19 15.83 15.35
N VAL A 27 -8.32 15.14 16.48
CA VAL A 27 -7.27 14.25 17.00
C VAL A 27 -7.10 13.04 16.08
N LEU A 28 -8.20 12.37 15.72
CA LEU A 28 -8.16 11.17 14.89
C LEU A 28 -7.85 11.47 13.41
N ALA A 29 -8.24 12.64 12.90
CA ALA A 29 -7.83 13.11 11.58
C ALA A 29 -6.31 13.28 11.47
N LYS A 30 -5.64 13.83 12.50
CA LYS A 30 -4.17 13.90 12.57
C LYS A 30 -3.51 12.51 12.58
N LEU A 31 -4.23 11.48 13.03
CA LEU A 31 -3.77 10.11 12.98
C LEU A 31 -4.10 9.41 11.65
N GLY A 32 -4.79 10.06 10.71
CA GLY A 32 -5.13 9.50 9.39
C GLY A 32 -6.47 8.78 9.32
N PHE A 33 -7.39 9.06 10.24
CA PHE A 33 -8.76 8.56 10.17
C PHE A 33 -9.70 9.59 9.54
N ALA A 34 -10.52 9.14 8.58
CA ALA A 34 -11.76 9.80 8.21
C ALA A 34 -12.87 9.44 9.21
N HIS A 35 -13.95 10.21 9.25
CA HIS A 35 -15.11 9.90 10.11
C HIS A 35 -16.44 10.11 9.39
N ARG A 36 -17.43 9.30 9.77
CA ARG A 36 -18.84 9.46 9.44
C ARG A 36 -19.64 9.48 10.73
N THR A 37 -20.55 10.42 10.85
CA THR A 37 -21.36 10.62 12.04
C THR A 37 -22.83 10.41 11.72
N GLU A 38 -23.51 9.63 12.55
CA GLU A 38 -24.93 9.33 12.46
C GLU A 38 -25.58 9.52 13.83
N ARG A 39 -26.80 10.07 13.84
CA ARG A 39 -27.59 10.21 15.06
C ARG A 39 -28.62 9.08 15.10
N GLY A 40 -28.56 8.29 16.16
CA GLY A 40 -29.44 7.16 16.38
C GLY A 40 -30.82 7.57 16.91
N PRO A 41 -31.77 6.62 16.92
CA PRO A 41 -33.16 6.88 17.27
C PRO A 41 -33.39 7.29 18.72
N GLN A 42 -32.46 6.97 19.63
CA GLN A 42 -32.53 7.38 21.04
C GLN A 42 -31.73 8.66 21.30
N GLY A 43 -31.26 9.33 20.25
CA GLY A 43 -30.47 10.56 20.33
C GLY A 43 -28.99 10.32 20.58
N GLU A 44 -28.53 9.07 20.61
CA GLU A 44 -27.13 8.70 20.68
C GLU A 44 -26.39 9.05 19.39
N TRP A 45 -25.11 9.37 19.52
CA TRP A 45 -24.22 9.61 18.40
C TRP A 45 -23.40 8.37 18.11
N ARG A 46 -23.46 7.88 16.88
CA ARG A 46 -22.65 6.79 16.37
C ARG A 46 -21.66 7.36 15.35
N ILE A 47 -20.38 7.30 15.68
CA ILE A 47 -19.30 7.82 14.85
C ILE A 47 -18.46 6.65 14.38
N THR A 48 -18.38 6.46 13.07
CA THR A 48 -17.49 5.49 12.45
C THR A 48 -16.22 6.23 12.03
N PHE A 49 -15.10 5.93 12.66
CA PHE A 49 -13.78 6.35 12.23
C PHE A 49 -13.17 5.27 11.35
N SER A 50 -12.87 5.60 10.10
CA SER A 50 -12.25 4.70 9.14
C SER A 50 -10.87 5.21 8.78
N ARG A 51 -9.86 4.38 8.95
CA ARG A 51 -8.57 4.63 8.30
C ARG A 51 -8.69 4.04 6.92
N GLU A 52 -8.58 4.87 5.88
CA GLU A 52 -8.47 4.33 4.52
C GLU A 52 -7.37 3.27 4.52
N ALA A 53 -7.59 2.17 3.80
CA ALA A 53 -6.49 1.29 3.50
C ALA A 53 -5.45 2.18 2.82
N SER A 54 -4.32 2.41 3.50
CA SER A 54 -3.17 2.93 2.79
C SER A 54 -2.95 1.97 1.62
N PRO A 55 -2.57 2.44 0.42
CA PRO A 55 -2.30 1.54 -0.69
C PRO A 55 -1.30 0.44 -0.32
N VAL A 56 -0.55 0.62 0.78
CA VAL A 56 0.24 -0.37 1.53
C VAL A 56 -0.48 -1.70 1.81
N ASN A 57 -1.80 -1.69 2.08
CA ASN A 57 -2.63 -2.87 2.36
C ASN A 57 -3.37 -3.41 1.13
N ASP A 58 -3.25 -2.76 -0.04
CA ASP A 58 -3.72 -3.39 -1.27
C ASP A 58 -2.90 -4.67 -1.52
N PRO A 59 -3.53 -5.74 -2.03
CA PRO A 59 -2.82 -6.92 -2.46
C PRO A 59 -1.68 -6.47 -3.39
N VAL A 60 -0.44 -6.81 -3.02
CA VAL A 60 0.69 -6.53 -3.89
C VAL A 60 0.44 -7.30 -5.19
N PRO A 61 0.38 -6.63 -6.34
CA PRO A 61 0.13 -7.32 -7.58
C PRO A 61 1.33 -8.23 -7.88
N ALA A 62 1.05 -9.46 -8.29
CA ALA A 62 2.08 -10.40 -8.71
C ALA A 62 2.82 -9.92 -9.98
N GLU A 63 2.20 -9.03 -10.75
CA GLU A 63 2.72 -8.45 -11.98
C GLU A 63 2.52 -6.93 -12.00
N LEU A 64 3.54 -6.20 -12.43
CA LEU A 64 3.55 -4.74 -12.51
C LEU A 64 3.98 -4.33 -13.91
N ASP A 65 3.02 -3.80 -14.69
CA ASP A 65 3.29 -3.24 -16.01
C ASP A 65 3.79 -1.79 -15.88
N LEU A 66 5.04 -1.57 -16.24
CA LEU A 66 5.76 -0.29 -16.11
C LEU A 66 6.17 0.28 -17.47
N ARG A 67 5.64 -0.28 -18.55
CA ARG A 67 5.85 0.19 -19.91
C ARG A 67 5.24 1.58 -20.10
N GLY A 68 5.86 2.39 -20.95
CA GLY A 68 5.53 3.79 -21.18
C GLY A 68 6.02 4.77 -20.12
N LEU A 69 6.51 4.29 -18.97
CA LEU A 69 7.00 5.16 -17.90
C LEU A 69 8.43 5.63 -18.17
N ARG A 70 8.69 6.92 -17.86
CA ARG A 70 10.03 7.50 -18.02
C ARG A 70 10.92 7.19 -16.81
N PRO A 71 12.22 6.91 -17.00
CA PRO A 71 13.15 6.82 -15.88
C PRO A 71 13.10 8.08 -14.99
N PRO A 72 13.16 7.96 -13.63
CA PRO A 72 13.40 6.74 -12.86
C PRO A 72 12.14 5.98 -12.43
N GLU A 73 10.96 6.36 -12.91
CA GLU A 73 9.66 5.90 -12.40
C GLU A 73 9.52 4.36 -12.30
N PRO A 74 9.89 3.55 -13.32
CA PRO A 74 9.83 2.08 -13.19
C PRO A 74 10.64 1.55 -12.00
N LEU A 75 11.84 2.09 -11.79
CA LEU A 75 12.73 1.66 -10.73
C LEU A 75 12.14 1.98 -9.35
N VAL A 76 11.61 3.19 -9.18
CA VAL A 76 10.99 3.61 -7.91
C VAL A 76 9.83 2.69 -7.55
N ARG A 77 8.91 2.46 -8.50
CA ARG A 77 7.73 1.61 -8.26
C ARG A 77 8.09 0.17 -7.88
N ILE A 78 9.08 -0.42 -8.54
CA ILE A 78 9.56 -1.76 -8.20
C ILE A 78 10.08 -1.76 -6.76
N LEU A 79 11.01 -0.85 -6.43
CA LEU A 79 11.65 -0.80 -5.10
C LEU A 79 10.65 -0.52 -3.96
N GLU A 80 9.59 0.24 -4.19
CA GLU A 80 8.52 0.47 -3.22
C GLU A 80 7.60 -0.75 -3.04
N THR A 81 7.49 -1.59 -4.07
CA THR A 81 6.62 -2.76 -4.08
C THR A 81 7.29 -3.97 -3.39
N LEU A 82 8.59 -4.18 -3.60
CA LEU A 82 9.31 -5.36 -3.10
C LEU A 82 9.23 -5.60 -1.57
N PRO A 83 9.29 -4.58 -0.68
CA PRO A 83 9.19 -4.80 0.76
C PRO A 83 7.82 -5.32 1.20
N ARG A 84 6.80 -5.06 0.39
CA ARG A 84 5.40 -5.40 0.66
C ARG A 84 5.02 -6.81 0.19
N LEU A 85 5.87 -7.45 -0.62
CA LEU A 85 5.62 -8.80 -1.12
C LEU A 85 5.43 -9.79 0.04
N PRO A 86 4.38 -10.65 -0.02
CA PRO A 86 4.23 -11.76 0.93
C PRO A 86 5.44 -12.70 0.89
N ARG A 87 5.70 -13.39 2.00
CA ARG A 87 6.75 -14.42 2.05
C ARG A 87 6.49 -15.51 1.00
N GLY A 88 7.53 -15.88 0.26
CA GLY A 88 7.46 -16.90 -0.79
C GLY A 88 6.84 -16.43 -2.11
N GLN A 89 6.47 -15.16 -2.24
CA GLN A 89 6.00 -14.59 -3.51
C GLN A 89 7.10 -13.77 -4.21
N GLY A 90 6.99 -13.69 -5.53
CA GLY A 90 7.82 -12.84 -6.38
C GLY A 90 6.98 -11.79 -7.12
N LEU A 91 7.67 -10.78 -7.64
CA LEU A 91 7.12 -9.73 -8.50
C LEU A 91 7.59 -9.94 -9.93
N LEU A 92 6.68 -9.86 -10.89
CA LEU A 92 7.00 -9.77 -12.31
C LEU A 92 6.90 -8.30 -12.76
N ALA A 93 8.02 -7.67 -13.09
CA ALA A 93 8.05 -6.30 -13.59
C ALA A 93 8.22 -6.29 -15.13
N LEU A 94 7.32 -5.63 -15.84
CA LEU A 94 7.41 -5.44 -17.29
C LEU A 94 7.91 -4.04 -17.62
N THR A 95 8.99 -3.92 -18.39
CA THR A 95 9.60 -2.63 -18.76
C THR A 95 9.91 -2.53 -20.25
N ASP A 96 9.85 -1.33 -20.83
CA ASP A 96 10.19 -1.14 -22.25
C ASP A 96 11.69 -1.30 -22.55
N ARG A 97 12.52 -1.19 -21.51
CA ARG A 97 13.97 -1.13 -21.61
C ARG A 97 14.59 -2.06 -20.58
N PRO A 98 15.83 -2.56 -20.81
CA PRO A 98 16.53 -3.35 -19.82
C PRO A 98 16.74 -2.53 -18.54
N PRO A 99 16.32 -3.01 -17.36
CA PRO A 99 16.41 -2.26 -16.12
C PRO A 99 17.81 -2.37 -15.49
N VAL A 100 18.86 -1.93 -16.21
CA VAL A 100 20.27 -2.12 -15.81
C VAL A 100 20.60 -1.60 -14.41
N PHE A 101 20.03 -0.46 -14.00
CA PHE A 101 20.25 0.11 -12.67
C PHE A 101 19.52 -0.65 -11.57
N LEU A 102 18.43 -1.34 -11.90
CA LEU A 102 17.65 -2.11 -10.93
C LEU A 102 18.46 -3.28 -10.37
N TYR A 103 19.20 -4.00 -11.21
CA TYR A 103 19.98 -5.18 -10.83
C TYR A 103 20.90 -4.93 -9.63
N SER A 104 21.73 -3.88 -9.71
CA SER A 104 22.60 -3.49 -8.59
C SER A 104 21.85 -3.14 -7.30
N LYS A 105 20.62 -2.64 -7.40
CA LYS A 105 19.76 -2.37 -6.22
C LYS A 105 19.18 -3.66 -5.66
N LEU A 106 18.77 -4.60 -6.51
CA LEU A 106 18.26 -5.90 -6.08
C LEU A 106 19.34 -6.69 -5.35
N ASP A 107 20.56 -6.73 -5.89
CA ASP A 107 21.72 -7.38 -5.25
C ASP A 107 21.99 -6.78 -3.87
N ALA A 108 22.06 -5.45 -3.78
CA ALA A 108 22.29 -4.73 -2.52
C ALA A 108 21.19 -4.98 -1.48
N LEU A 109 19.98 -5.28 -1.93
CA LEU A 109 18.82 -5.57 -1.08
C LEU A 109 18.62 -7.09 -0.82
N GLY A 110 19.45 -7.95 -1.40
CA GLY A 110 19.37 -9.41 -1.23
C GLY A 110 18.20 -10.08 -1.96
N TYR A 111 17.73 -9.48 -3.05
CA TYR A 111 16.72 -10.08 -3.92
C TYR A 111 17.38 -10.85 -5.07
N ALA A 112 16.86 -12.04 -5.34
CA ALA A 112 17.19 -12.78 -6.56
C ALA A 112 16.28 -12.33 -7.70
N TYR A 113 16.77 -12.41 -8.93
CA TYR A 113 16.02 -12.00 -10.11
C TYR A 113 16.43 -12.77 -11.36
N GLU A 114 15.51 -12.81 -12.32
CA GLU A 114 15.70 -13.35 -13.66
C GLU A 114 15.01 -12.43 -14.66
N THR A 115 15.72 -12.06 -15.73
CA THR A 115 15.17 -11.19 -16.78
C THR A 115 15.14 -11.93 -18.09
N GLU A 116 13.96 -11.93 -18.71
CA GLU A 116 13.74 -12.46 -20.05
C GLU A 116 13.38 -11.32 -21.01
N VAL A 117 13.87 -11.41 -22.25
CA VAL A 117 13.38 -10.56 -23.34
C VAL A 117 12.05 -11.12 -23.80
N LYS A 118 11.00 -10.30 -23.76
CA LYS A 118 9.64 -10.72 -24.11
C LYS A 118 9.24 -10.02 -25.41
N ASP A 119 9.39 -10.75 -26.53
CA ASP A 119 9.03 -10.35 -27.90
C ASP A 119 9.27 -8.84 -28.23
N ASP A 120 8.49 -8.28 -29.15
CA ASP A 120 8.60 -6.87 -29.56
C ASP A 120 8.13 -5.87 -28.47
N ARG A 121 7.75 -6.35 -27.27
CA ARG A 121 7.04 -5.56 -26.25
C ARG A 121 7.79 -5.33 -24.93
N GLY A 122 9.07 -5.70 -24.84
CA GLY A 122 9.98 -5.25 -23.77
C GLY A 122 10.66 -6.37 -22.98
N PHE A 123 10.87 -6.13 -21.68
CA PHE A 123 11.62 -6.98 -20.77
C PHE A 123 10.73 -7.40 -19.61
N ALA A 124 10.80 -8.67 -19.23
CA ALA A 124 10.10 -9.22 -18.08
C ALA A 124 11.13 -9.60 -17.02
N THR A 125 11.15 -8.90 -15.90
CA THR A 125 12.05 -9.17 -14.76
C THR A 125 11.26 -9.81 -13.63
N ARG A 126 11.48 -11.08 -13.37
CA ARG A 126 10.95 -11.78 -12.19
C ARG A 126 11.91 -11.55 -11.02
N ILE A 127 11.37 -11.14 -9.87
CA ILE A 127 12.15 -10.77 -8.68
C ILE A 127 11.56 -11.47 -7.46
N TRP A 128 12.38 -12.10 -6.63
CA TRP A 128 11.92 -12.80 -5.42
C TRP A 128 12.94 -12.66 -4.28
N ARG A 129 12.49 -12.89 -3.05
CA ARG A 129 13.41 -12.94 -1.90
C ARG A 129 14.26 -14.21 -2.00
N GLY A 130 15.59 -14.07 -1.92
CA GLY A 130 16.52 -15.19 -1.86
C GLY A 130 16.38 -16.03 -0.59
#